data_AF-A0A497GDX3-F1
#
_entry.id   AF-A0A497GDX3-F1
#
_cell.length_a   1.000
_cell.length_b   1.000
_cell.length_c   1.000
_cell.angle_alpha   90.00
_cell.angle_beta   90.00
_cell.angle_gamma   90.00
#
_symmetry.space_group_name_H-M   'P 1'
#
loop_
_entity.id
_entity.type
_entity.pdbx_description
1 polymer ?
#
loop_
_entity_poly.entity_id
_entity_poly.type
_entity_poly.pdbx_seq_one_letter_code
_entity_poly.pdbx_strand_id
1 'polypeptide(L)' 'MPPLVDPLKLLSVLHSLSAVDERRAVSLDFLSKVLGISVRELEEPLRVLHDMNYVILKGARVYLSELGILKISSTYC' A
#
# COMPACT_ATOMS: atom_id res chain seq x y z
N MET A 1 -10.85 5.52 -18.78
CA MET A 1 -10.74 4.95 -17.42
C MET A 1 -9.69 5.76 -16.69
N PRO A 2 -9.92 6.23 -15.44
CA PRO A 2 -8.83 6.78 -14.65
C PRO A 2 -7.76 5.69 -14.46
N PRO A 3 -6.48 6.03 -14.27
CA PRO A 3 -5.45 5.04 -14.06
C PRO A 3 -5.74 4.32 -12.74
N LEU A 4 -6.21 3.08 -12.82
CA LEU A 4 -6.27 2.21 -11.66
C LEU A 4 -4.84 2.09 -11.14
N VAL A 5 -4.58 2.53 -9.91
CA VAL A 5 -3.25 2.35 -9.33
C VAL A 5 -3.00 0.85 -9.21
N ASP A 6 -1.99 0.38 -9.92
CA ASP A 6 -1.55 -1.01 -9.88
C ASP A 6 -1.27 -1.41 -8.42
N PRO A 7 -1.95 -2.44 -7.89
CA PRO A 7 -1.69 -2.95 -6.55
C PRO A 7 -0.20 -3.27 -6.28
N LEU A 8 0.54 -3.77 -7.28
CA LEU A 8 1.97 -4.04 -7.14
C LEU A 8 2.79 -2.75 -6.98
N LYS A 9 2.42 -1.69 -7.73
CA LYS A 9 3.02 -0.36 -7.57
C LYS A 9 2.78 0.19 -6.17
N LEU A 10 1.59 -0.07 -5.60
CA LEU A 10 1.25 0.37 -4.26
C LEU A 10 2.09 -0.34 -3.19
N LEU A 11 2.29 -1.65 -3.32
CA LEU A 11 3.23 -2.39 -2.46
C LEU A 11 4.66 -1.81 -2.57
N SER A 12 5.12 -1.48 -3.78
CA SER A 12 6.44 -0.88 -4.03
C SER A 12 6.61 0.46 -3.36
N VAL A 13 5.57 1.28 -3.39
CA VAL A 13 5.57 2.59 -2.72
C VAL A 13 5.61 2.40 -1.20
N LEU A 14 4.78 1.51 -0.64
CA LEU A 14 4.79 1.25 0.81
C LEU A 14 6.15 0.70 1.29
N HIS A 15 6.77 -0.18 0.51
CA HIS A 15 8.12 -0.69 0.79
C HIS A 15 9.16 0.43 0.74
N SER A 16 9.11 1.28 -0.28
CA SER A 16 10.03 2.44 -0.43
C SER A 16 9.88 3.44 0.72
N LEU A 17 8.67 3.58 1.26
CA LEU A 17 8.36 4.40 2.44
C LEU A 17 8.70 3.70 3.77
N SER A 18 9.23 2.47 3.73
CA SER A 18 9.50 1.65 4.92
C SER A 18 8.27 1.39 5.80
N ALA A 19 7.07 1.44 5.22
CA ALA A 19 5.80 1.18 5.92
C ALA A 19 5.60 -0.32 6.13
N VAL A 20 6.42 -0.95 6.97
CA VAL A 20 6.51 -2.41 7.12
C VAL A 20 6.08 -2.93 8.51
N ASP A 21 5.57 -2.05 9.37
CA ASP A 21 4.94 -2.40 10.64
C ASP A 21 3.98 -1.29 11.10
N GLU A 22 3.25 -1.53 12.19
CA GLU A 22 2.28 -0.58 12.74
C GLU A 22 2.89 0.77 13.15
N ARG A 23 4.13 0.78 13.67
CA ARG A 23 4.80 2.01 14.09
C ARG A 23 5.18 2.88 12.89
N ARG A 24 5.45 2.24 11.76
CA ARG A 24 5.80 2.87 10.47
C ARG A 24 4.62 2.99 9.51
N ALA A 25 3.40 2.72 9.97
CA ALA A 25 2.21 2.84 9.15
C ALA A 25 2.04 4.27 8.62
N VAL A 26 1.72 4.41 7.34
CA VAL A 26 1.56 5.71 6.67
C VAL A 26 0.08 6.04 6.52
N SER A 27 -0.27 7.33 6.60
CA SER A 27 -1.66 7.76 6.41
C SER A 27 -2.06 7.72 4.93
N LEU A 28 -3.35 7.48 4.66
CA LEU A 28 -3.88 7.50 3.30
C LEU A 28 -3.75 8.88 2.65
N ASP A 29 -3.90 9.96 3.43
CA ASP A 29 -3.64 11.33 2.96
C ASP A 29 -2.19 11.55 2.50
N PHE A 30 -1.23 11.00 3.25
CA PHE A 30 0.18 11.08 2.85
C PHE A 30 0.43 10.27 1.58
N LEU A 31 -0.12 9.05 1.51
CA LEU A 31 0.01 8.17 0.35
C LEU A 31 -0.60 8.80 -0.92
N SER A 32 -1.77 9.43 -0.78
CA SER A 32 -2.47 10.20 -1.82
C SER A 32 -1.58 11.30 -2.40
N LYS A 33 -0.92 12.08 -1.53
CA LYS A 33 0.04 13.12 -1.94
C LYS A 33 1.27 12.56 -2.64
N VAL A 34 1.83 11.46 -2.13
CA VAL A 34 3.01 10.79 -2.74
C VAL A 34 2.69 10.27 -4.14
N LEU A 35 1.49 9.75 -4.35
CA LEU A 35 1.07 9.13 -5.61
C LEU A 35 0.41 10.11 -6.58
N GLY A 36 0.06 11.32 -6.14
CA GLY A 36 -0.62 12.32 -6.94
C GLY A 36 -2.05 11.92 -7.33
N ILE A 37 -2.72 11.11 -6.50
CA ILE A 37 -4.08 10.62 -6.74
C ILE A 37 -4.96 10.88 -5.52
N SER A 38 -6.28 10.82 -5.69
CA SER A 38 -7.21 10.99 -4.57
C SER A 38 -7.18 9.80 -3.60
N VAL A 39 -7.56 10.03 -2.34
CA VAL A 39 -7.74 8.94 -1.36
C VAL A 39 -8.77 7.91 -1.85
N ARG A 40 -9.81 8.36 -2.55
CA ARG A 40 -10.83 7.48 -3.14
C ARG A 40 -10.26 6.51 -4.17
N GLU A 41 -9.26 6.94 -4.95
CA GLU A 41 -8.57 6.07 -5.92
C GLU A 41 -7.66 5.05 -5.24
N LEU A 42 -7.31 5.24 -3.97
CA LEU A 42 -6.55 4.26 -3.17
C LEU A 42 -7.43 3.17 -2.57
N GLU A 43 -8.73 3.42 -2.37
CA GLU A 43 -9.61 2.52 -1.64
C GLU A 43 -9.65 1.12 -2.25
N GLU A 44 -9.90 1.01 -3.57
CA GLU A 44 -10.04 -0.28 -4.23
C GLU A 44 -8.71 -1.06 -4.29
N PRO A 45 -7.57 -0.47 -4.72
CA PRO A 45 -6.28 -1.18 -4.66
C PRO A 45 -5.89 -1.62 -3.25
N LEU A 46 -6.12 -0.77 -2.24
CA LEU A 46 -5.83 -1.10 -0.84
C LEU A 46 -6.71 -2.22 -0.33
N ARG A 47 -7.99 -2.21 -0.69
CA ARG A 47 -8.93 -3.27 -0.34
C ARG A 47 -8.50 -4.61 -0.95
N VAL A 48 -8.15 -4.62 -2.25
CA VAL A 48 -7.64 -5.84 -2.92
C VAL A 48 -6.39 -6.37 -2.20
N LEU A 49 -5.41 -5.51 -1.91
CA LEU A 49 -4.19 -5.92 -1.21
C LEU A 49 -4.46 -6.39 0.22
N HIS A 50 -5.42 -5.77 0.91
CA HIS A 50 -5.83 -6.15 2.25
C HIS A 50 -6.49 -7.53 2.25
N ASP A 51 -7.41 -7.79 1.31
CA ASP A 51 -8.10 -9.06 1.17
C ASP A 51 -7.12 -10.20 0.80
N MET A 52 -6.00 -9.87 0.14
CA MET A 52 -4.88 -10.79 -0.13
C MET A 52 -3.88 -10.91 1.04
N ASN A 53 -4.13 -10.25 2.17
CA ASN A 53 -3.23 -10.18 3.34
C ASN A 53 -1.84 -9.60 3.03
N TYR A 54 -1.68 -8.75 2.01
CA TYR A 54 -0.41 -8.08 1.70
C TYR A 54 -0.24 -6.75 2.43
N VAL A 55 -1.33 -6.12 2.85
CA VAL A 55 -1.29 -4.90 3.67
C VAL A 55 -2.22 -5.04 4.86
N ILE A 56 -1.93 -4.30 5.92
CA ILE A 56 -2.82 -4.13 7.07
C ILE A 56 -3.33 -2.70 7.07
N LEU A 57 -4.66 -2.57 7.19
CA LEU A 57 -5.35 -1.30 7.33
C LEU A 57 -5.75 -1.10 8.79
N LYS A 58 -5.35 0.03 9.39
CA LYS A 58 -5.78 0.45 10.73
C LYS A 58 -6.32 1.88 10.66
N GLY A 59 -7.65 2.00 10.55
CA GLY A 59 -8.30 3.27 10.27
C GLY A 59 -7.80 3.86 8.95
N ALA A 60 -7.40 5.13 8.95
CA ALA A 60 -6.85 5.81 7.77
C ALA A 60 -5.32 5.60 7.60
N ARG A 61 -4.77 4.49 8.10
CA ARG A 61 -3.34 4.16 7.99
C ARG A 61 -3.15 2.76 7.40
N VAL A 62 -2.05 2.61 6.67
CA VAL A 62 -1.67 1.37 6.01
C VAL A 62 -0.19 1.04 6.24
N TYR A 63 0.12 -0.24 6.35
CA TYR A 63 1.47 -0.79 6.30
C TYR A 63 1.46 -2.17 5.65
N LEU A 64 2.63 -2.63 5.20
CA LEU A 64 2.84 -3.97 4.65
C LEU A 64 2.74 -5.01 5.76
N SER A 65 2.07 -6.12 5.46
CA SER A 65 2.17 -7.33 6.28
C SER A 65 3.49 -8.06 5.99
N GLU A 66 3.81 -9.06 6.80
CA GLU A 66 4.93 -9.98 6.52
C GLU A 66 4.81 -10.62 5.13
N LEU A 67 3.60 -11.02 4.74
CA LEU A 67 3.34 -11.61 3.42
C LEU A 67 3.54 -10.59 2.29
N GLY A 68 3.14 -9.33 2.49
CA GLY A 68 3.36 -8.26 1.52
C GLY A 68 4.85 -7.95 1.33
N ILE A 69 5.63 -7.96 2.42
CA ILE A 69 7.09 -7.81 2.38
C ILE A 69 7.71 -8.97 1.58
N LEU A 70 7.34 -10.22 1.89
CA LEU A 70 7.85 -11.38 1.14
C LEU A 70 7.48 -11.32 -0.35
N LYS A 71 6.24 -10.93 -0.67
CA LYS A 71 5.79 -10.80 -2.05
C LYS A 71 6.63 -9.79 -2.82
N ILE A 72 6.92 -8.63 -2.22
CA ILE A 72 7.69 -7.61 -2.89
C ILE A 72 9.18 -7.97 -3.02
N SER A 73 9.76 -8.55 -1.96
CA SER A 73 11.13 -9.07 -2.02
C SER A 73 11.27 -10.13 -3.11
N SER A 74 10.29 -11.02 -3.31
CA SER A 74 10.33 -12.02 -4.40
C SER A 74 10.21 -11.45 -5.82
N THR A 75 9.73 -10.21 -5.96
CA THR A 75 9.46 -9.58 -7.26
C THR A 75 10.56 -8.62 -7.69
N TYR A 76 11.26 -8.02 -6.72
CA TYR A 76 12.25 -6.96 -6.96
C TYR A 76 13.67 -7.26 -6.43
N CYS A 77 13.88 -8.40 -5.76
CA CYS A 77 15.23 -8.93 -5.46
C CYS A 77 15.58 -10.10 -6.38
#